data_AF-A0A7V2VLM6-F1
#
_entry.id   AF-A0A7V2VLM6-F1
#
_cell.length_a   1.000
_cell.length_b   1.000
_cell.length_c   1.000
_cell.angle_alpha   90.00
_cell.angle_beta   90.00
_cell.angle_gamma   90.00
#
_symmetry.space_group_name_H-M   'P 1'
#
loop_
_entity.id
_entity.type
_entity.pdbx_description
1 polymer ?
#
loop_
_entity_poly.entity_id
_entity_poly.type
_entity_poly.pdbx_seq_one_letter_code
_entity_poly.pdbx_strand_id
1 'polypeptide(L)'
;LRPYPRLVEGQILVEQGVRAAIDISDGLVADLIHICQQSQVGARIETDQVPIHPAVKDRLGDKAMEMALSGGEDYELLFTASDEVIRRVKQALTCPVSIIGETTADNVGKVMAINAEGDTISLVKRGWEHFLP
;
A
#
# COMPACT_ATOMS: atom_id res chain seq x y z
N LEU A 1 -12.78 -12.64 11.64
CA LEU A 1 -11.53 -12.92 10.89
C LEU A 1 -10.39 -13.08 11.90
N ARG A 2 -9.25 -13.67 11.51
CA ARG A 2 -8.04 -13.80 12.36
C ARG A 2 -6.82 -13.36 11.52
N PRO A 3 -6.56 -12.06 11.39
CA PRO A 3 -5.39 -11.57 10.65
C PRO A 3 -4.10 -12.05 11.33
N TYR A 4 -3.05 -12.26 10.54
CA TYR A 4 -1.73 -12.68 11.03
C TYR A 4 -0.79 -11.47 11.04
N PRO A 5 -0.36 -10.97 12.21
CA PRO A 5 0.49 -9.79 12.27
C PRO A 5 1.89 -10.10 11.71
N ARG A 6 2.39 -9.18 10.87
CA ARG A 6 3.68 -9.28 10.16
C ARG A 6 4.89 -8.92 11.02
N LEU A 7 5.00 -9.53 12.20
CA LEU A 7 6.02 -9.16 13.20
C LEU A 7 7.45 -9.49 12.75
N VAL A 8 7.66 -10.70 12.22
CA VAL A 8 8.98 -11.14 11.76
C VAL A 8 9.39 -10.33 10.53
N GLU A 9 8.46 -10.13 9.61
CA GLU A 9 8.68 -9.34 8.41
C GLU A 9 9.04 -7.90 8.76
N GLY A 10 8.31 -7.28 9.71
CA GLY A 10 8.60 -5.93 10.20
C GLY A 10 10.01 -5.78 10.79
N GLN A 11 10.50 -6.78 11.53
CA GLN A 11 11.89 -6.78 12.04
C GLN A 11 12.90 -6.84 10.88
N ILE A 12 12.66 -7.73 9.91
CA ILE A 12 13.52 -7.85 8.73
C ILE A 12 13.54 -6.54 7.92
N LEU A 13 12.42 -5.84 7.76
CA LEU A 13 12.38 -4.54 7.08
C LEU A 13 13.34 -3.54 7.73
N VAL A 14 13.35 -3.46 9.06
CA VAL A 14 14.26 -2.57 9.81
C VAL A 14 15.72 -2.98 9.60
N GLU A 15 16.04 -4.28 9.70
CA GLU A 15 17.39 -4.81 9.49
C GLU A 15 17.93 -4.51 8.09
N GLN A 16 17.07 -4.54 7.06
CA GLN A 16 17.46 -4.24 5.69
C GLN A 16 17.53 -2.74 5.36
N GLY A 17 17.09 -1.87 6.29
CA GLY A 17 17.24 -0.42 6.19
C GLY A 17 15.98 0.36 5.78
N VAL A 18 14.80 -0.23 5.88
CA VAL A 18 13.52 0.49 5.71
C VAL A 18 13.35 1.52 6.82
N ARG A 19 12.89 2.73 6.45
CA ARG A 19 12.76 3.88 7.39
C ARG A 19 11.33 4.38 7.57
N ALA A 20 10.42 4.05 6.66
CA ALA A 20 9.01 4.41 6.74
C ALA A 20 8.17 3.19 6.39
N ALA A 21 7.32 2.78 7.32
CA ALA A 21 6.41 1.67 7.18
C ALA A 21 5.15 1.91 8.04
N ILE A 22 4.04 1.33 7.63
CA ILE A 22 2.75 1.34 8.33
C ILE A 22 2.03 0.01 8.04
N ASP A 23 1.17 -0.45 8.94
CA ASP A 23 0.24 -1.54 8.61
C ASP A 23 -0.98 -1.01 7.86
N ILE A 24 -1.62 -1.86 7.06
CA ILE A 24 -2.83 -1.52 6.32
C ILE A 24 -4.05 -1.89 7.17
N SER A 25 -4.63 -0.91 7.85
CA SER A 25 -5.81 -1.09 8.71
C SER A 25 -7.04 -0.38 8.17
N ASP A 26 -6.90 0.84 7.68
CA ASP A 26 -8.00 1.68 7.20
C ASP A 26 -8.11 1.71 5.67
N GLY A 27 -7.08 1.19 5.01
CA GLY A 27 -7.02 0.88 3.59
C GLY A 27 -5.78 1.47 2.94
N LEU A 28 -5.29 0.80 1.89
CA LEU A 28 -3.99 1.06 1.27
C LEU A 28 -3.75 2.55 0.98
N VAL A 29 -4.73 3.24 0.40
CA VAL A 29 -4.63 4.67 0.07
C VAL A 29 -4.58 5.54 1.33
N ALA A 30 -5.42 5.27 2.32
CA ALA A 30 -5.49 6.05 3.55
C ALA A 30 -4.18 5.94 4.34
N ASP A 31 -3.69 4.71 4.50
CA ASP A 31 -2.46 4.44 5.24
C ASP A 31 -1.22 4.98 4.50
N LEU A 32 -1.22 4.95 3.17
CA LEU A 32 -0.16 5.60 2.37
C LEU A 32 -0.18 7.13 2.48
N ILE A 33 -1.36 7.75 2.59
CA ILE A 33 -1.47 9.20 2.83
C ILE A 33 -0.78 9.57 4.14
N HIS A 34 -0.89 8.74 5.19
CA HIS A 34 -0.18 8.98 6.45
C HIS A 34 1.34 8.98 6.27
N ILE A 35 1.90 8.02 5.53
CA ILE A 35 3.34 8.02 5.18
C ILE A 35 3.71 9.29 4.41
N CYS A 36 2.92 9.66 3.40
CA CYS A 36 3.17 10.83 2.55
C CYS A 36 3.19 12.12 3.35
N GLN A 37 2.23 12.31 4.26
CA GLN A 37 2.13 13.48 5.12
C GLN A 37 3.29 13.55 6.12
N GLN A 38 3.64 12.45 6.78
CA GLN A 38 4.72 12.44 7.77
C GLN A 38 6.11 12.56 7.12
N SER A 39 6.27 12.03 5.91
CA SER A 39 7.55 12.04 5.18
C SER A 39 7.71 13.24 4.25
N GLN A 40 6.69 14.10 4.11
CA GLN A 40 6.67 15.27 3.22
C GLN A 40 6.93 14.91 1.74
N VAL A 41 6.27 13.86 1.26
CA VAL A 41 6.32 13.39 -0.14
C VAL A 41 4.90 13.19 -0.70
N GLY A 42 4.76 13.09 -2.01
CA GLY A 42 3.60 12.49 -2.67
C GLY A 42 3.83 11.01 -2.95
N ALA A 43 2.82 10.33 -3.49
CA ALA A 43 2.99 8.98 -4.03
C ALA A 43 2.08 8.72 -5.24
N ARG A 44 2.55 7.83 -6.11
CA ARG A 44 1.80 7.31 -7.25
C ARG A 44 1.72 5.78 -7.14
N ILE A 45 0.50 5.25 -7.13
CA ILE A 45 0.19 3.81 -7.14
C ILE A 45 -0.11 3.40 -8.59
N GLU A 46 0.54 2.33 -9.04
CA GLU A 46 0.22 1.59 -10.26
C GLU A 46 -0.77 0.48 -9.89
N THR A 47 -2.05 0.69 -10.19
CA THR A 47 -3.14 -0.17 -9.69
C THR A 47 -3.02 -1.61 -10.17
N ASP A 48 -2.55 -1.85 -11.38
CA ASP A 48 -2.32 -3.20 -11.92
C ASP A 48 -1.25 -3.99 -11.16
N GLN A 49 -0.38 -3.29 -10.42
CA GLN A 49 0.67 -3.88 -9.60
C GLN A 49 0.20 -4.23 -8.17
N VAL A 50 -0.97 -3.75 -7.75
CA VAL A 50 -1.53 -4.05 -6.43
C VAL A 50 -1.91 -5.53 -6.35
N PRO A 51 -1.35 -6.30 -5.40
CA PRO A 51 -1.66 -7.72 -5.29
C PRO A 51 -3.09 -7.90 -4.77
N ILE A 52 -3.93 -8.56 -5.55
CA ILE A 52 -5.30 -8.92 -5.15
C ILE A 52 -5.44 -10.43 -5.26
N HIS A 53 -5.83 -11.07 -4.16
CA HIS A 53 -6.01 -12.51 -4.13
C HIS A 53 -7.07 -12.96 -5.16
N PRO A 54 -6.86 -14.05 -5.92
CA PRO A 54 -7.79 -14.49 -6.97
C PRO A 54 -9.22 -14.65 -6.48
N ALA A 55 -9.43 -15.23 -5.29
CA ALA A 55 -10.76 -15.39 -4.70
C ALA A 55 -11.50 -14.04 -4.48
N VAL A 56 -10.78 -12.94 -4.23
CA VAL A 56 -11.38 -11.61 -4.12
C VAL A 56 -11.79 -11.10 -5.49
N LYS A 57 -10.93 -11.29 -6.51
CA LYS A 57 -11.27 -10.98 -7.92
C LYS A 57 -12.50 -11.76 -8.39
N ASP A 58 -12.53 -13.06 -8.14
CA ASP A 58 -13.64 -13.94 -8.53
C ASP A 58 -14.96 -13.54 -7.85
N ARG A 59 -14.89 -13.08 -6.60
CA ARG A 59 -16.07 -12.73 -5.80
C ARG A 59 -16.62 -11.34 -6.09
N LEU A 60 -15.75 -10.37 -6.35
CA LEU A 60 -16.08 -8.94 -6.45
C LEU A 60 -16.01 -8.37 -7.87
N GLY A 61 -15.37 -9.07 -8.81
CA GLY A 61 -15.18 -8.61 -10.19
C GLY A 61 -14.54 -7.22 -10.23
N ASP A 62 -15.18 -6.30 -10.93
CA ASP A 62 -14.72 -4.91 -11.13
C ASP A 62 -14.55 -4.13 -9.81
N LYS A 63 -15.20 -4.56 -8.72
CA LYS A 63 -15.06 -3.93 -7.39
C LYS A 63 -13.83 -4.39 -6.62
N ALA A 64 -13.12 -5.41 -7.10
CA ALA A 64 -11.96 -5.94 -6.39
C ALA A 64 -10.85 -4.89 -6.24
N MET A 65 -10.64 -4.05 -7.26
CA MET A 65 -9.63 -2.98 -7.21
C MET A 65 -10.02 -1.88 -6.22
N GLU A 66 -11.28 -1.43 -6.23
CA GLU A 66 -11.78 -0.46 -5.25
C GLU A 66 -11.58 -0.98 -3.82
N MET A 67 -11.89 -2.27 -3.59
CA MET A 67 -11.68 -2.92 -2.30
C MET A 67 -10.19 -3.00 -1.93
N ALA A 68 -9.28 -3.31 -2.85
CA ALA A 68 -7.85 -3.37 -2.56
C ALA A 68 -7.24 -1.99 -2.24
N LEU A 69 -7.79 -0.92 -2.80
CA LEU A 69 -7.31 0.45 -2.59
C LEU A 69 -7.88 1.10 -1.32
N SER A 70 -9.13 0.79 -0.98
CA SER A 70 -9.90 1.52 0.06
C SER A 70 -10.54 0.63 1.12
N GLY A 71 -10.55 -0.69 0.92
CA GLY A 71 -10.89 -1.66 1.96
C GLY A 71 -9.76 -1.74 2.97
N GLY A 72 -10.12 -1.87 4.24
CA GLY A 72 -9.20 -2.04 5.35
C GLY A 72 -9.18 -3.47 5.90
N GLU A 73 -8.67 -3.62 7.11
CA GLU A 73 -8.58 -4.87 7.87
C GLU A 73 -7.68 -5.97 7.24
N ASP A 74 -6.78 -5.61 6.32
CA ASP A 74 -5.81 -6.54 5.73
C ASP A 74 -4.65 -6.86 6.71
N TYR A 75 -4.19 -5.86 7.47
CA TYR A 75 -3.04 -5.93 8.39
C TYR A 75 -1.73 -6.39 7.73
N GLU A 76 -1.58 -6.13 6.43
CA GLU A 76 -0.32 -6.25 5.70
C GLU A 76 0.59 -5.05 5.97
N LEU A 77 1.88 -5.15 5.66
CA LEU A 77 2.82 -4.04 5.79
C LEU A 77 2.94 -3.26 4.48
N LEU A 78 2.79 -1.94 4.56
CA LEU A 78 3.10 -0.97 3.52
C LEU A 78 4.36 -0.21 3.92
N PHE A 79 5.33 -0.07 3.02
CA PHE A 79 6.58 0.64 3.31
C PHE A 79 7.18 1.31 2.08
N THR A 80 8.07 2.27 2.32
CA THR A 80 8.84 2.95 1.26
C THR A 80 10.34 2.82 1.53
N ALA A 81 11.11 2.65 0.46
CA ALA A 81 12.57 2.57 0.53
C ALA A 81 13.18 2.80 -0.86
N SER A 82 14.51 2.94 -0.93
CA SER A 82 15.22 2.98 -2.20
C SER A 82 15.21 1.61 -2.89
N ASP A 83 15.40 1.59 -4.21
CA ASP A 83 15.48 0.35 -5.00
C ASP A 83 16.51 -0.65 -4.45
N GLU A 84 17.62 -0.15 -3.91
CA GLU A 84 18.64 -0.98 -3.31
C GLU A 84 18.13 -1.69 -2.04
N VAL A 85 17.44 -0.96 -1.15
CA VAL A 85 16.85 -1.54 0.06
C VAL A 85 15.72 -2.50 -0.31
N ILE A 86 14.88 -2.17 -1.29
CA ILE A 86 13.81 -3.06 -1.76
C ILE A 86 14.40 -4.38 -2.29
N ARG A 87 15.51 -4.34 -3.05
CA ARG A 87 16.18 -5.56 -3.50
C ARG A 87 16.66 -6.44 -2.33
N ARG A 88 17.25 -5.84 -1.30
CA ARG A 88 17.69 -6.57 -0.10
C ARG A 88 16.51 -7.17 0.66
N VAL A 89 15.43 -6.41 0.85
CA VAL A 89 14.19 -6.88 1.47
C VAL A 89 13.62 -8.09 0.73
N LYS A 90 13.54 -8.04 -0.61
CA LYS A 90 13.06 -9.16 -1.44
C LYS A 90 13.92 -10.42 -1.32
N GLN A 91 15.21 -10.29 -1.01
CA GLN A 91 16.10 -11.42 -0.79
C GLN A 91 15.99 -11.99 0.62
N ALA A 92 15.73 -11.14 1.61
CA ALA A 92 15.65 -11.51 3.02
C ALA A 92 14.30 -12.11 3.42
N LEU A 93 13.21 -11.66 2.80
CA LEU A 93 11.85 -12.14 3.09
C LEU A 93 11.53 -13.42 2.30
N THR A 94 10.80 -14.33 2.95
CA THR A 94 10.27 -15.54 2.33
C THR A 94 8.87 -15.34 1.75
N CYS A 95 8.17 -14.28 2.15
CA CYS A 95 6.86 -13.92 1.62
C CYS A 95 6.99 -13.06 0.34
N PRO A 96 5.96 -13.03 -0.51
CA PRO A 96 5.92 -12.12 -1.65
C PRO A 96 5.99 -10.66 -1.22
N VAL A 97 6.75 -9.85 -1.97
CA VAL A 97 6.80 -8.39 -1.83
C VAL A 97 6.50 -7.76 -3.18
N SER A 98 5.40 -7.01 -3.26
CA SER A 98 4.97 -6.31 -4.47
C SER A 98 5.42 -4.85 -4.42
N ILE A 99 6.03 -4.37 -5.51
CA ILE A 99 6.24 -2.95 -5.71
C ILE A 99 4.99 -2.45 -6.43
N ILE A 100 4.25 -1.55 -5.79
CA ILE A 100 2.95 -1.07 -6.27
C ILE A 100 2.99 0.37 -6.80
N GLY A 101 4.17 0.98 -6.87
CA GLY A 101 4.32 2.38 -7.24
C GLY A 101 5.57 3.02 -6.65
N GLU A 102 5.57 4.34 -6.57
CA GLU A 102 6.70 5.14 -6.11
C GLU A 102 6.27 6.38 -5.29
N THR A 103 7.16 6.87 -4.45
CA THR A 103 7.02 8.20 -3.83
C THR A 103 7.48 9.28 -4.78
N THR A 104 6.86 10.45 -4.75
CA THR A 104 7.15 11.58 -5.62
C THR A 104 7.49 12.84 -4.83
N ALA A 105 8.24 13.77 -5.43
CA ALA A 105 8.59 15.05 -4.81
C ALA A 105 7.48 16.10 -4.94
N ASP A 106 6.54 15.90 -5.87
CA ASP A 106 5.36 16.74 -6.07
C ASP A 106 4.16 16.21 -5.27
N ASN A 107 3.06 16.97 -5.28
CA ASN A 107 1.79 16.55 -4.66
C ASN A 107 1.91 16.06 -3.20
N VAL A 108 2.75 16.72 -2.40
CA VAL A 108 3.03 16.36 -1.00
C VAL A 108 1.76 16.09 -0.20
N GLY A 109 1.75 14.96 0.51
CA GLY A 109 0.63 14.51 1.34
C GLY A 109 -0.56 13.94 0.54
N LYS A 110 -0.38 13.69 -0.76
CA LYS A 110 -1.41 13.10 -1.63
C LYS A 110 -0.93 11.81 -2.27
N VAL A 111 -1.89 10.96 -2.61
CA VAL A 111 -1.70 9.72 -3.34
C VAL A 111 -2.51 9.79 -4.63
N MET A 112 -1.89 9.42 -5.74
CA MET A 112 -2.55 9.25 -7.03
C MET A 112 -2.55 7.77 -7.40
N ALA A 113 -3.65 7.27 -7.96
CA ALA A 113 -3.71 5.93 -8.51
C ALA A 113 -3.82 6.01 -10.03
N ILE A 114 -3.01 5.23 -10.74
CA ILE A 114 -3.01 5.13 -12.21
C ILE A 114 -3.16 3.68 -12.65
N ASN A 115 -3.81 3.44 -13.78
CA ASN A 115 -3.83 2.13 -14.45
C ASN A 115 -2.65 2.00 -15.43
N ALA A 116 -2.51 0.83 -16.05
CA ALA A 116 -1.51 0.51 -17.06
C ALA A 116 -1.61 1.41 -18.30
N GLU A 117 -2.79 1.96 -18.59
CA GLU A 117 -3.02 2.93 -19.67
C GLU A 117 -2.52 4.36 -19.32
N GLY A 118 -2.20 4.61 -18.05
CA GLY A 118 -1.77 5.91 -17.53
C GLY A 118 -2.92 6.84 -17.12
N ASP A 119 -4.15 6.35 -17.16
CA ASP A 119 -5.34 7.08 -16.70
C ASP A 119 -5.38 7.13 -15.17
N THR A 120 -5.75 8.29 -14.64
CA THR A 120 -5.95 8.46 -13.19
C THR A 120 -7.26 7.82 -12.75
N ILE A 121 -7.17 6.91 -11.79
CA ILE A 121 -8.33 6.30 -11.15
C ILE A 121 -8.82 7.22 -10.02
N SER A 122 -10.12 7.52 -10.04
CA SER A 122 -10.75 8.31 -8.99
C SER A 122 -10.77 7.54 -7.67
N LEU A 123 -10.10 8.08 -6.66
CA LEU A 123 -10.11 7.55 -5.30
C LEU A 123 -11.36 8.08 -4.58
N VAL A 124 -12.49 7.38 -4.78
CA VAL A 124 -13.82 7.83 -4.31
C VAL A 124 -13.97 7.77 -2.78
N LYS A 125 -13.16 6.95 -2.10
CA LYS A 125 -13.15 6.82 -0.64
C LYS A 125 -11.79 7.15 -0.05
N ARG A 126 -11.77 8.15 0.84
CA ARG A 126 -10.81 8.17 1.94
C ARG A 126 -11.17 6.99 2.85
N GLY A 127 -10.19 6.34 3.46
CA GLY A 127 -10.38 5.10 4.23
C GLY A 127 -11.36 5.22 5.40
N TRP A 128 -11.36 4.23 6.28
CA TRP A 128 -12.28 4.23 7.41
C TRP A 128 -12.07 5.45 8.33
N GLU A 129 -13.14 6.18 8.65
CA GLU A 129 -13.13 7.31 9.59
C GLU A 129 -14.23 7.10 10.65
N HIS A 130 -13.85 7.02 11.92
CA HIS A 130 -14.75 6.64 13.02
C HIS A 130 -15.93 7.60 13.27
N PHE A 131 -15.84 8.85 12.83
CA PHE A 131 -16.79 9.91 13.19
C PHE A 131 -17.25 10.71 11.97
N LEU A 132 -17.38 10.09 10.81
CA LEU A 132 -18.03 10.76 9.68
C LEU A 132 -19.46 11.20 10.10
N PRO A 133 -19.85 12.47 9.85
CA PRO A 133 -21.16 13.00 10.21
C PRO A 133 -22.32 12.33 9.47
#